data_AF-A0A660XZ54-F1
#
_entry.id   AF-A0A660XZ54-F1
#
_cell.length_a   1.000
_cell.length_b   1.000
_cell.length_c   1.000
_cell.angle_alpha   90.00
_cell.angle_beta   90.00
_cell.angle_gamma   90.00
#
_symmetry.space_group_name_H-M   'P 1'
#
loop_
_entity.id
_entity.type
_entity.pdbx_description
1 polymer ?
#
loop_
_entity_poly.entity_id
_entity_poly.type
_entity_poly.pdbx_seq_one_letter_code
_entity_poly.pdbx_strand_id
1 'polypeptide(L)'
;TGGLPRVAELFEARRPKEPAVVSEIDGTVQVGGQVRGAREVTVIGDDGDERRYLIPYGKHLLVHSGDRVRAGDKLSEGAVNPHDILRILGANKVQEYLVNEIQEVYRLQGVRINDKHIEIIVRQMMQKVKVVDPGDTNFLEGELVDKTRFQDENERIMAKGGTPATAQPVLLGISKASLMTESFISAASFQETTRVLAEAATQGRVDYLRGLKENVIVGKLIPAGTGAPRYRQVVYQPVEEVVEEAAKEEAVAG
;
A
#
# COMPACT_ATOMS: atom_id res chain seq x y z
N THR A 1 14.14 -16.09 -10.50
CA THR A 1 14.46 -16.44 -9.10
C THR A 1 13.22 -17.01 -8.45
N GLY A 2 13.16 -18.32 -8.24
CA GLY A 2 12.03 -18.98 -7.59
C GLY A 2 12.21 -19.08 -6.07
N GLY A 3 11.10 -19.07 -5.32
CA GLY A 3 11.08 -19.34 -3.87
C GLY A 3 11.08 -18.11 -2.95
N LEU A 4 11.36 -18.32 -1.67
CA LEU A 4 11.28 -17.31 -0.59
C LEU A 4 11.98 -15.96 -0.89
N PRO A 5 13.18 -15.90 -1.52
CA PRO A 5 13.80 -14.62 -1.84
C PRO A 5 12.94 -13.73 -2.75
N ARG A 6 12.18 -14.34 -3.67
CA ARG A 6 11.28 -13.62 -4.56
C ARG A 6 10.10 -13.03 -3.80
N VAL A 7 9.54 -13.78 -2.86
CA VAL A 7 8.47 -13.29 -1.97
C VAL A 7 8.96 -12.10 -1.15
N ALA A 8 10.17 -12.18 -0.60
CA ALA A 8 10.78 -11.08 0.15
C ALA A 8 11.04 -9.84 -0.74
N GLU A 9 11.51 -10.02 -1.98
CA GLU A 9 11.66 -8.92 -2.94
C GLU A 9 10.33 -8.20 -3.22
N LEU A 10 9.24 -8.96 -3.36
CA LEU A 10 7.90 -8.43 -3.63
C LEU A 10 7.34 -7.68 -2.42
N PHE A 11 7.42 -8.25 -1.22
CA PHE A 11 6.97 -7.57 0.00
C PHE A 11 7.82 -6.35 0.37
N GLU A 12 9.09 -6.31 -0.05
CA GLU A 12 9.91 -5.11 0.10
C GLU A 12 9.74 -4.11 -1.05
N ALA A 13 8.81 -4.36 -1.98
CA ALA A 13 8.57 -3.56 -3.18
C ALA A 13 9.88 -3.18 -3.91
N ARG A 14 10.84 -4.11 -3.93
CA ARG A 14 12.16 -3.87 -4.51
C ARG A 14 12.07 -3.85 -6.03
N ARG A 15 12.88 -3.00 -6.66
CA ARG A 15 13.06 -3.05 -8.10
C ARG A 15 13.74 -4.38 -8.47
N PRO A 16 13.18 -5.15 -9.41
CA PRO A 16 13.82 -6.38 -9.87
C PRO A 16 15.22 -6.11 -10.43
N LYS A 17 16.13 -7.08 -10.31
CA LYS A 17 17.49 -6.98 -10.89
C LYS A 17 17.44 -6.84 -12.41
N GLU A 18 16.54 -7.60 -13.05
CA GLU A 18 16.29 -7.56 -14.48
C GLU A 18 14.83 -7.13 -14.72
N PRO A 19 14.55 -5.82 -14.71
CA PRO A 19 13.18 -5.33 -14.88
C PRO A 19 12.75 -5.42 -16.35
N ALA A 20 11.53 -5.88 -16.60
CA ALA A 20 10.92 -5.72 -17.92
C ALA A 20 10.65 -4.24 -18.19
N VAL A 21 10.85 -3.81 -19.44
CA VAL A 21 10.35 -2.51 -19.90
C VAL A 21 8.88 -2.69 -20.28
N VAL A 22 8.02 -1.82 -19.76
CA VAL A 22 6.57 -1.84 -20.00
C VAL A 22 6.12 -0.59 -20.73
N SER A 23 5.07 -0.71 -21.55
CA SER A 23 4.45 0.45 -22.20
C SER A 23 3.73 1.32 -21.17
N GLU A 24 3.82 2.64 -21.31
CA GLU A 24 3.10 3.62 -20.48
C GLU A 24 1.78 4.06 -21.12
N ILE A 25 1.63 3.81 -22.42
CA ILE A 25 0.46 4.21 -23.22
C ILE A 25 -0.03 3.04 -24.08
N ASP A 26 -1.30 3.12 -24.49
CA ASP A 26 -1.84 2.27 -25.55
C ASP A 26 -1.31 2.75 -26.89
N GLY A 27 -0.99 1.84 -27.82
CA GLY A 27 -0.53 2.27 -29.13
C GLY A 27 0.07 1.17 -30.00
N THR A 28 0.62 1.59 -31.13
CA THR A 28 1.33 0.71 -32.07
C THR A 28 2.83 0.83 -31.85
N VAL A 29 3.50 -0.32 -31.78
CA VAL A 29 4.95 -0.41 -31.57
C VAL A 29 5.69 -0.13 -32.87
N GLN A 30 6.71 0.72 -32.79
CA GLN A 30 7.71 0.92 -33.83
C GLN A 30 9.08 0.58 -33.26
N VAL A 31 9.71 -0.46 -33.80
CA VAL A 31 11.07 -0.84 -33.39
C VAL A 31 12.06 -0.07 -34.25
N GLY A 32 12.81 0.82 -33.60
CA GLY A 32 13.83 1.65 -34.22
C GLY A 32 15.20 0.97 -34.30
N GLY A 33 16.19 1.77 -34.67
CA GLY A 33 17.59 1.35 -34.76
C GLY A 33 18.28 1.22 -33.40
N GLN A 34 19.59 0.99 -33.46
CA GLN A 34 20.43 0.93 -32.27
C GLN A 34 20.95 2.32 -31.90
N VAL A 35 20.70 2.72 -30.66
CA VAL A 35 21.19 3.98 -30.09
C VAL A 35 21.97 3.66 -28.81
N ARG A 36 23.27 3.97 -28.80
CA ARG A 36 24.15 3.83 -27.61
C ARG A 36 24.09 2.45 -26.94
N GLY A 37 24.05 1.37 -27.73
CA GLY A 37 24.02 -0.01 -27.20
C GLY A 37 22.65 -0.50 -26.74
N ALA A 38 21.60 0.29 -26.91
CA ALA A 38 20.20 -0.10 -26.71
C ALA A 38 19.44 -0.07 -28.04
N ARG A 39 18.37 -0.87 -28.14
CA ARG A 39 17.37 -0.76 -29.21
C ARG A 39 16.32 0.26 -28.76
N GLU A 40 16.01 1.18 -29.65
CA GLU A 40 14.93 2.14 -29.41
C GLU A 40 13.60 1.49 -29.82
N VAL A 41 12.62 1.54 -28.93
CA VAL A 41 11.24 1.14 -29.21
C VAL A 41 10.34 2.32 -28.92
N THR A 42 9.57 2.75 -29.91
CA THR A 42 8.60 3.83 -29.78
C THR A 42 7.21 3.23 -29.79
N VAL A 43 6.36 3.64 -28.86
CA VAL A 43 4.93 3.35 -28.90
C VAL A 43 4.22 4.62 -29.31
N ILE A 44 3.41 4.54 -30.37
CA ILE A 44 2.66 5.66 -30.93
C ILE A 44 1.18 5.44 -30.60
N GLY A 45 0.60 6.31 -29.80
CA GLY A 45 -0.81 6.30 -29.41
C GLY A 45 -1.72 6.73 -30.56
N ASP A 46 -3.00 6.36 -30.44
CA ASP A 46 -4.02 6.71 -31.45
C ASP A 46 -4.32 8.22 -31.48
N ASP A 47 -4.01 8.93 -30.40
CA ASP A 47 -4.08 10.38 -30.23
C ASP A 47 -2.82 11.12 -30.75
N GLY A 48 -1.81 10.38 -31.21
CA GLY A 48 -0.54 10.91 -31.68
C GLY A 48 0.51 11.09 -30.58
N ASP A 49 0.23 10.69 -29.33
CA ASP A 49 1.24 10.70 -28.27
C ASP A 49 2.33 9.64 -28.54
N GLU A 50 3.59 10.05 -28.50
CA GLU A 50 4.73 9.15 -28.68
C GLU A 50 5.49 8.93 -27.38
N ARG A 51 5.75 7.67 -27.03
CA ARG A 51 6.61 7.29 -25.91
C ARG A 51 7.77 6.44 -26.40
N ARG A 52 8.99 6.86 -26.05
CA ARG A 52 10.23 6.18 -26.45
C ARG A 52 10.84 5.40 -25.29
N TYR A 53 11.25 4.17 -25.57
CA TYR A 53 11.79 3.22 -24.63
C TYR A 53 13.15 2.72 -25.14
N LEU A 54 14.16 2.74 -24.26
CA LEU A 54 15.49 2.21 -24.57
C LEU A 54 15.62 0.82 -23.94
N ILE A 55 15.69 -0.21 -24.78
CA ILE A 55 15.81 -1.60 -24.34
C ILE A 55 17.24 -2.07 -24.60
N PRO A 56 18.01 -2.46 -23.56
CA PRO A 56 19.39 -2.94 -23.74
C PRO A 56 19.46 -4.09 -24.77
N TYR A 57 20.47 -4.08 -25.65
CA TYR A 57 20.54 -5.02 -26.78
C TYR A 57 20.54 -6.51 -26.37
N GLY A 58 21.06 -6.81 -25.17
CA GLY A 58 21.10 -8.17 -24.63
C GLY A 58 19.75 -8.68 -24.10
N LYS A 59 18.71 -7.84 -24.01
CA LYS A 59 17.37 -8.28 -23.62
C LYS A 59 16.55 -8.70 -24.84
N HIS A 60 15.82 -9.78 -24.68
CA HIS A 60 14.86 -10.22 -25.69
C HIS A 60 13.63 -9.30 -25.68
N LEU A 61 13.21 -8.90 -26.87
CA LEU A 61 11.99 -8.14 -27.12
C LEU A 61 10.82 -9.12 -27.20
N LEU A 62 9.71 -8.77 -26.58
CA LEU A 62 8.47 -9.55 -26.65
C LEU A 62 7.52 -9.04 -27.74
N VAL A 63 7.84 -7.90 -28.35
CA VAL A 63 7.01 -7.20 -29.34
C VAL A 63 7.78 -6.99 -30.64
N HIS A 64 7.03 -6.93 -31.74
CA HIS A 64 7.51 -6.63 -33.08
C HIS A 64 6.98 -5.27 -33.54
N SER A 65 7.62 -4.70 -34.56
CA SER A 65 7.13 -3.47 -35.17
C SER A 65 5.78 -3.72 -35.85
N GLY A 66 4.79 -2.90 -35.55
CA GLY A 66 3.41 -3.06 -35.99
C GLY A 66 2.49 -3.75 -34.97
N ASP A 67 3.03 -4.31 -33.89
CA ASP A 67 2.21 -4.89 -32.82
C ASP A 67 1.46 -3.78 -32.07
N ARG A 68 0.22 -4.07 -31.66
CA ARG A 68 -0.57 -3.16 -30.81
C ARG A 68 -0.45 -3.59 -29.36
N VAL A 69 -0.02 -2.66 -28.51
CA VAL A 69 0.19 -2.87 -27.07
C VAL A 69 -0.72 -1.96 -26.26
N ARG A 70 -1.03 -2.41 -25.05
CA ARG A 70 -1.72 -1.59 -24.05
C ARG A 70 -0.74 -1.07 -23.01
N ALA A 71 -1.13 -0.02 -22.32
CA ALA A 71 -0.45 0.47 -21.13
C ALA A 71 -0.26 -0.69 -20.13
N GLY A 72 0.96 -0.86 -19.64
CA GLY A 72 1.37 -1.95 -18.76
C GLY A 72 1.87 -3.22 -19.45
N ASP A 73 1.68 -3.38 -20.77
CA ASP A 73 2.20 -4.55 -21.49
C ASP A 73 3.73 -4.56 -21.53
N LYS A 74 4.32 -5.76 -21.40
CA LYS A 74 5.76 -5.94 -21.43
C LYS A 74 6.30 -5.85 -22.86
N LEU A 75 7.22 -4.91 -23.08
CA LEU A 75 7.97 -4.75 -24.32
C LEU A 75 9.20 -5.67 -24.36
N SER A 76 9.77 -5.99 -23.20
CA SER A 76 10.93 -6.88 -23.06
C SER A 76 10.72 -7.97 -22.03
N GLU A 77 11.58 -8.99 -22.07
CA GLU A 77 11.69 -9.96 -20.99
C GLU A 77 12.13 -9.32 -19.66
N GLY A 78 11.79 -10.00 -18.57
CA GLY A 78 12.09 -9.59 -17.20
C GLY A 78 10.85 -9.57 -16.30
N ALA A 79 11.09 -9.28 -15.02
CA ALA A 79 10.02 -9.09 -14.05
C ALA A 79 9.48 -7.66 -14.12
N VAL A 80 8.16 -7.49 -14.02
CA VAL A 80 7.58 -6.15 -13.99
C VAL A 80 7.87 -5.50 -12.64
N ASN A 81 8.29 -4.24 -12.68
CA ASN A 81 8.50 -3.44 -11.48
C ASN A 81 7.15 -2.94 -10.94
N PRO A 82 6.78 -3.24 -9.67
CA PRO A 82 5.51 -2.81 -9.09
C PRO A 82 5.28 -1.29 -9.13
N HIS A 83 6.36 -0.49 -9.04
CA HIS A 83 6.25 0.97 -9.08
C HIS A 83 5.84 1.50 -10.46
N ASP A 84 6.22 0.79 -11.53
CA ASP A 84 5.80 1.15 -12.89
C ASP A 84 4.32 0.79 -13.08
N ILE A 85 3.88 -0.37 -12.56
CA ILE A 85 2.45 -0.74 -12.53
C ILE A 85 1.63 0.32 -11.79
N LEU A 86 2.08 0.76 -10.60
CA LEU A 86 1.38 1.78 -9.84
C LEU A 86 1.25 3.10 -10.62
N ARG A 87 2.31 3.54 -11.30
CA ARG A 87 2.32 4.78 -12.07
C ARG A 87 1.43 4.71 -13.30
N ILE A 88 1.40 3.57 -14.00
CA ILE A 88 0.74 3.41 -15.30
C ILE A 88 -0.70 2.93 -15.14
N LEU A 89 -0.92 1.91 -14.32
CA LEU A 89 -2.19 1.19 -14.17
C LEU A 89 -2.94 1.51 -12.86
N GLY A 90 -2.28 2.19 -11.92
CA GLY A 90 -2.88 2.62 -10.66
C GLY A 90 -2.87 1.59 -9.53
N ALA A 91 -3.45 1.99 -8.40
CA ALA A 91 -3.36 1.27 -7.14
C ALA A 91 -3.97 -0.15 -7.19
N ASN A 92 -5.16 -0.29 -7.77
CA ASN A 92 -5.85 -1.59 -7.82
C ASN A 92 -5.04 -2.63 -8.60
N LYS A 93 -4.43 -2.22 -9.72
CA LYS A 93 -3.65 -3.11 -10.59
C LYS A 93 -2.34 -3.54 -9.97
N VAL A 94 -1.65 -2.66 -9.24
CA VAL A 94 -0.45 -3.07 -8.50
C VAL A 94 -0.78 -4.00 -7.34
N GLN A 95 -1.94 -3.82 -6.67
CA GLN A 95 -2.38 -4.72 -5.61
C GLN A 95 -2.69 -6.12 -6.15
N GLU A 96 -3.45 -6.20 -7.24
CA GLU A 96 -3.75 -7.45 -7.95
C GLU A 96 -2.45 -8.16 -8.39
N TYR A 97 -1.51 -7.41 -8.98
CA TYR A 97 -0.22 -7.93 -9.39
C TYR A 97 0.56 -8.53 -8.21
N LEU A 98 0.69 -7.79 -7.10
CA LEU A 98 1.44 -8.27 -5.94
C LEU A 98 0.82 -9.53 -5.34
N VAL A 99 -0.51 -9.58 -5.21
CA VAL A 99 -1.20 -10.77 -4.69
C VAL A 99 -0.95 -11.97 -5.60
N ASN A 100 -1.15 -11.82 -6.91
CA ASN A 100 -0.98 -12.92 -7.87
C ASN A 100 0.47 -13.42 -7.92
N GLU A 101 1.44 -12.51 -8.01
CA GLU A 101 2.87 -12.87 -8.12
C GLU A 101 3.36 -13.58 -6.86
N ILE A 102 2.95 -13.12 -5.66
CA ILE A 102 3.30 -13.79 -4.40
C ILE A 102 2.62 -15.15 -4.31
N GLN A 103 1.35 -15.24 -4.69
CA GLN A 103 0.57 -16.48 -4.68
C GLN A 103 1.13 -17.52 -5.64
N GLU A 104 1.63 -17.12 -6.81
CA GLU A 104 2.34 -18.01 -7.74
C GLU A 104 3.56 -18.66 -7.11
N VAL A 105 4.37 -17.90 -6.36
CA VAL A 105 5.55 -18.46 -5.69
C VAL A 105 5.15 -19.50 -4.64
N TYR A 106 4.11 -19.25 -3.83
CA TYR A 106 3.61 -20.23 -2.86
C TYR A 106 3.01 -21.47 -3.54
N ARG A 107 2.23 -21.28 -4.62
CA ARG A 107 1.65 -22.38 -5.41
C ARG A 107 2.74 -23.27 -6.01
N LEU A 108 3.82 -22.69 -6.55
CA LEU A 108 4.96 -23.44 -7.08
C LEU A 108 5.67 -24.27 -6.00
N GLN A 109 5.61 -23.86 -4.74
CA GLN A 109 6.14 -24.62 -3.60
C GLN A 109 5.12 -25.59 -2.97
N GLY A 110 3.92 -25.70 -3.54
CA GLY A 110 2.86 -26.57 -3.04
C GLY A 110 2.21 -26.08 -1.74
N VAL A 111 2.45 -24.83 -1.34
CA VAL A 111 1.88 -24.24 -0.12
C VAL A 111 0.58 -23.53 -0.45
N ARG A 112 -0.49 -23.88 0.27
CA ARG A 112 -1.80 -23.23 0.14
C ARG A 112 -1.93 -22.12 1.19
N ILE A 113 -2.09 -20.89 0.72
CA ILE A 113 -2.39 -19.72 1.55
C ILE A 113 -3.59 -18.99 0.96
N ASN A 114 -4.49 -18.47 1.80
CA ASN A 114 -5.62 -17.70 1.35
C ASN A 114 -5.18 -16.28 0.95
N ASP A 115 -5.65 -15.80 -0.20
CA ASP A 115 -5.28 -14.50 -0.77
C ASP A 115 -5.53 -13.33 0.21
N LYS A 116 -6.56 -13.44 1.08
CA LYS A 116 -6.87 -12.43 2.11
C LYS A 116 -5.69 -12.09 3.00
N HIS A 117 -4.81 -13.04 3.29
CA HIS A 117 -3.62 -12.77 4.10
C HIS A 117 -2.62 -11.88 3.36
N ILE A 118 -2.43 -12.14 2.07
CA ILE A 118 -1.52 -11.36 1.23
C ILE A 118 -2.13 -9.98 0.98
N GLU A 119 -3.44 -9.90 0.71
CA GLU A 119 -4.18 -8.64 0.54
C GLU A 119 -4.05 -7.72 1.76
N ILE A 120 -4.13 -8.26 2.98
CA ILE A 120 -3.93 -7.48 4.22
C ILE A 120 -2.54 -6.86 4.25
N ILE A 121 -1.50 -7.61 3.87
CA ILE A 121 -0.12 -7.10 3.86
C ILE A 121 0.06 -6.07 2.73
N VAL A 122 -0.45 -6.35 1.54
CA VAL A 122 -0.40 -5.43 0.39
C VAL A 122 -1.17 -4.13 0.70
N ARG A 123 -2.29 -4.21 1.43
CA ARG A 123 -2.99 -3.03 1.95
C ARG A 123 -2.09 -2.20 2.88
N GLN A 124 -1.29 -2.85 3.74
CA GLN A 124 -0.32 -2.15 4.60
C GLN A 124 0.79 -1.46 3.79
N MET A 125 1.27 -2.10 2.72
CA MET A 125 2.27 -1.53 1.80
C MET A 125 1.77 -0.27 1.06
N MET A 126 0.45 -0.10 0.95
CA MET A 126 -0.22 1.01 0.23
C MET A 126 -0.95 1.99 1.17
N GLN A 127 -0.59 2.02 2.47
CA GLN A 127 -1.25 2.93 3.44
C GLN A 127 -0.87 4.40 3.29
N LYS A 128 0.22 4.72 2.58
CA LYS A 128 0.72 6.09 2.47
C LYS A 128 0.37 6.72 1.12
N VAL A 129 0.15 8.03 1.15
CA VAL A 129 0.02 8.87 -0.03
C VAL A 129 1.03 10.01 0.06
N LYS A 130 1.52 10.46 -1.09
CA LYS A 130 2.40 11.63 -1.22
C LYS A 130 1.56 12.80 -1.70
N VAL A 131 1.52 13.88 -0.91
CA VAL A 131 0.80 15.09 -1.27
C VAL A 131 1.43 15.73 -2.50
N VAL A 132 0.60 16.05 -3.50
CA VAL A 132 0.99 16.73 -4.74
C VAL A 132 0.61 18.20 -4.67
N ASP A 133 -0.60 18.49 -4.20
CA ASP A 133 -1.06 19.86 -3.95
C ASP A 133 -1.75 19.88 -2.57
N PRO A 134 -1.28 20.69 -1.61
CA PRO A 134 -1.90 20.76 -0.30
C PRO A 134 -3.28 21.45 -0.29
N GLY A 135 -3.66 22.21 -1.33
CA GLY A 135 -4.89 22.99 -1.31
C GLY A 135 -4.98 23.89 -0.07
N ASP A 136 -6.13 23.88 0.61
CA ASP A 136 -6.36 24.62 1.86
C ASP A 136 -6.13 23.77 3.13
N THR A 137 -5.49 22.59 2.99
CA THR A 137 -5.14 21.74 4.14
C THR A 137 -3.85 22.22 4.82
N ASN A 138 -3.53 21.62 5.97
CA ASN A 138 -2.26 21.87 6.67
C ASN A 138 -1.12 20.96 6.19
N PHE A 139 -1.29 20.23 5.08
CA PHE A 139 -0.25 19.38 4.53
C PHE A 139 0.82 20.18 3.81
N LEU A 140 2.00 19.60 3.68
CA LEU A 140 3.07 20.14 2.85
C LEU A 140 3.17 19.39 1.52
N GLU A 141 3.52 20.11 0.45
CA GLU A 141 3.81 19.48 -0.84
C GLU A 141 4.95 18.46 -0.69
N GLY A 142 4.72 17.25 -1.19
CA GLY A 142 5.65 16.14 -1.08
C GLY A 142 5.65 15.40 0.26
N GLU A 143 4.85 15.83 1.24
CA GLU A 143 4.69 15.14 2.52
C GLU A 143 4.10 13.73 2.31
N LEU A 144 4.61 12.75 3.05
CA LEU A 144 4.06 11.40 3.11
C LEU A 144 3.12 11.29 4.31
N VAL A 145 1.85 11.08 4.04
CA VAL A 145 0.80 11.00 5.07
C VAL A 145 0.04 9.69 4.96
N ASP A 146 -0.56 9.24 6.07
CA ASP A 146 -1.48 8.11 6.05
C ASP A 146 -2.72 8.44 5.21
N LYS A 147 -3.14 7.48 4.39
CA LYS A 147 -4.28 7.61 3.49
C LYS A 147 -5.56 7.97 4.26
N THR A 148 -5.77 7.39 5.43
CA THR A 148 -6.93 7.70 6.28
C THR A 148 -6.87 9.14 6.79
N ARG A 149 -5.73 9.58 7.35
CA ARG A 149 -5.55 10.97 7.81
C ARG A 149 -5.74 11.99 6.68
N PHE A 150 -5.24 11.66 5.49
CA PHE A 150 -5.42 12.48 4.29
C PHE A 150 -6.90 12.60 3.90
N GLN A 151 -7.64 11.49 3.91
CA GLN A 151 -9.07 11.45 3.63
C GLN A 151 -9.87 12.26 4.65
N ASP A 152 -9.61 12.04 5.95
CA ASP A 152 -10.31 12.73 7.04
C ASP A 152 -10.11 14.25 6.99
N GLU A 153 -8.89 14.73 6.74
CA GLU A 153 -8.62 16.17 6.65
C GLU A 153 -9.22 16.78 5.37
N ASN A 154 -9.20 16.06 4.24
CA ASN A 154 -9.86 16.52 3.03
C ASN A 154 -11.38 16.62 3.20
N GLU A 155 -12.02 15.63 3.82
CA GLU A 155 -13.44 15.67 4.15
C GLU A 155 -13.78 16.89 5.02
N ARG A 156 -12.93 17.20 6.01
CA ARG A 156 -13.07 18.37 6.87
C ARG A 156 -12.95 19.69 6.12
N ILE A 157 -12.00 19.81 5.19
CA ILE A 157 -11.81 21.04 4.40
C ILE A 157 -12.95 21.22 3.40
N MET A 158 -13.40 20.15 2.75
CA MET A 158 -14.56 20.20 1.85
C MET A 158 -15.84 20.61 2.60
N ALA A 159 -16.05 20.11 3.82
CA ALA A 159 -17.19 20.52 4.65
C ALA A 159 -17.18 22.01 5.02
N LYS A 160 -16.01 22.66 4.99
CA LYS A 160 -15.84 24.11 5.19
C LYS A 160 -15.89 24.91 3.89
N GLY A 161 -16.08 24.25 2.74
CA GLY A 161 -16.09 24.88 1.42
C GLY A 161 -14.70 25.24 0.86
N GLY A 162 -13.62 24.69 1.44
CA GLY A 162 -12.26 24.89 0.95
C GLY A 162 -11.85 23.88 -0.12
N THR A 163 -10.67 24.10 -0.68
CA THR A 163 -10.06 23.24 -1.70
C THR A 163 -9.34 22.05 -1.04
N PRO A 164 -9.74 20.80 -1.31
CA PRO A 164 -9.06 19.62 -0.74
C PRO A 164 -7.67 19.44 -1.34
N ALA A 165 -6.78 18.81 -0.58
CA ALA A 165 -5.47 18.42 -1.08
C ALA A 165 -5.58 17.30 -2.14
N THR A 166 -4.64 17.27 -3.08
CA THR A 166 -4.44 16.16 -4.01
C THR A 166 -3.18 15.38 -3.64
N ALA A 167 -3.21 14.07 -3.84
CA ALA A 167 -2.10 13.19 -3.52
C ALA A 167 -2.01 12.02 -4.49
N GLN A 168 -0.81 11.45 -4.58
CA GLN A 168 -0.53 10.24 -5.34
C GLN A 168 -0.29 9.07 -4.38
N PRO A 169 -0.82 7.87 -4.67
CA PRO A 169 -0.56 6.68 -3.87
C PRO A 169 0.93 6.32 -3.90
N VAL A 170 1.45 5.81 -2.78
CA VAL A 170 2.84 5.36 -2.67
C VAL A 170 2.88 3.90 -2.25
N LEU A 171 3.60 3.10 -3.03
CA LEU A 171 3.94 1.72 -2.66
C LEU A 171 5.22 1.71 -1.83
N LEU A 172 5.15 1.18 -0.61
CA LEU A 172 6.29 1.00 0.28
C LEU A 172 6.53 -0.48 0.55
N GLY A 173 7.80 -0.88 0.68
CA GLY A 173 8.15 -2.18 1.24
C GLY A 173 7.72 -2.31 2.70
N ILE A 174 7.43 -3.52 3.17
CA ILE A 174 6.91 -3.77 4.52
C ILE A 174 7.84 -3.22 5.62
N SER A 175 9.16 -3.25 5.45
CA SER A 175 10.11 -2.69 6.42
C SER A 175 9.97 -1.17 6.54
N LYS A 176 9.90 -0.48 5.39
CA LYS A 176 9.74 0.98 5.36
C LYS A 176 8.35 1.41 5.82
N ALA A 177 7.31 0.67 5.44
CA ALA A 177 5.94 0.91 5.91
C ALA A 177 5.85 0.77 7.45
N SER A 178 6.52 -0.23 8.03
CA SER A 178 6.55 -0.46 9.48
C SER A 178 7.28 0.62 10.26
N LEU A 179 8.34 1.22 9.69
CA LEU A 179 9.07 2.35 10.27
C LEU A 179 8.28 3.67 10.18
N MET A 180 7.39 3.80 9.20
CA MET A 180 6.59 5.00 8.95
C MET A 180 5.20 4.95 9.61
N THR A 181 5.01 4.12 10.64
CA THR A 181 3.77 4.11 11.44
C THR A 181 3.63 5.38 12.29
N GLU A 182 2.40 5.74 12.68
CA GLU A 182 2.13 6.91 13.54
C GLU A 182 2.75 6.76 14.94
N SER A 183 2.78 5.53 15.47
CA SER A 183 3.37 5.25 16.77
C SER A 183 4.89 5.20 16.70
N PHE A 184 5.53 6.21 17.29
CA PHE A 184 6.98 6.20 17.43
C PHE A 184 7.45 5.08 18.38
N ILE A 185 6.63 4.65 19.35
CA ILE A 185 6.96 3.52 20.24
C ILE A 185 7.03 2.22 19.43
N SER A 186 6.02 1.96 18.60
CA SER A 186 5.98 0.78 17.72
C SER A 186 7.08 0.83 16.65
N ALA A 187 7.37 2.01 16.09
CA ALA A 187 8.46 2.17 15.11
C ALA A 187 9.83 1.92 15.76
N ALA A 188 10.09 2.52 16.94
CA ALA A 188 11.36 2.40 17.65
C ALA A 188 11.64 0.98 18.15
N SER A 189 10.59 0.18 18.42
CA SER A 189 10.72 -1.23 18.79
C SER A 189 11.01 -2.15 17.61
N PHE A 190 10.85 -1.68 16.37
CA PHE A 190 11.12 -2.48 15.17
C PHE A 190 12.59 -2.34 14.75
N GLN A 191 12.99 -1.14 14.32
CA GLN A 191 14.36 -0.83 13.86
C GLN A 191 14.67 0.66 14.08
N GLU A 192 15.94 1.04 13.92
CA GLU A 192 16.39 2.45 13.92
C GLU A 192 16.01 3.26 15.17
N THR A 193 15.99 2.61 16.34
CA THR A 193 15.51 3.15 17.63
C THR A 193 16.03 4.56 17.94
N THR A 194 17.34 4.80 17.82
CA THR A 194 17.94 6.12 18.13
C THR A 194 17.40 7.23 17.22
N ARG A 195 17.25 6.96 15.92
CA ARG A 195 16.74 7.95 14.96
C ARG A 195 15.28 8.27 15.23
N VAL A 196 14.46 7.23 15.44
CA VAL A 196 13.02 7.37 15.68
C VAL A 196 12.75 8.16 16.97
N LEU A 197 13.46 7.84 18.06
CA LEU A 197 13.28 8.54 19.34
C LEU A 197 13.77 10.00 19.28
N ALA A 198 14.89 10.27 18.59
CA ALA A 198 15.40 11.63 18.42
C ALA A 198 14.42 12.51 17.61
N GLU A 199 13.86 11.97 16.54
CA GLU A 199 12.86 12.67 15.73
C GLU A 199 11.57 12.93 16.52
N ALA A 200 11.08 11.93 17.26
CA ALA A 200 9.89 12.06 18.10
C ALA A 200 10.09 13.11 19.22
N ALA A 201 11.27 13.12 19.85
CA ALA A 201 11.62 14.08 20.90
C ALA A 201 11.72 15.51 20.38
N THR A 202 12.38 15.72 19.23
CA THR A 202 12.53 17.06 18.64
C THR A 202 11.20 17.64 18.16
N GLN A 203 10.26 16.80 17.73
CA GLN A 203 8.93 17.21 17.30
C GLN A 203 7.88 17.21 18.43
N GLY A 204 8.24 16.76 19.64
CA GLY A 204 7.31 16.64 20.76
C GLY A 204 6.12 15.71 20.48
N ARG A 205 6.34 14.60 19.74
CA ARG A 205 5.25 13.69 19.34
C ARG A 205 4.62 13.02 20.56
N VAL A 206 3.30 12.84 20.51
CA VAL A 206 2.51 12.12 21.51
C VAL A 206 2.02 10.81 20.91
N ASP A 207 2.29 9.70 21.59
CA ASP A 207 1.80 8.38 21.18
C ASP A 207 0.48 8.06 21.89
N TYR A 208 -0.56 7.77 21.11
CA TYR A 208 -1.91 7.52 21.62
C TYR A 208 -2.21 6.06 21.94
N LEU A 209 -1.23 5.15 21.81
CA LEU A 209 -1.36 3.72 22.15
C LEU A 209 -2.57 3.05 21.46
N ARG A 210 -2.77 3.33 20.17
CA ARG A 210 -3.87 2.76 19.38
C ARG A 210 -3.54 1.37 18.82
N GLY A 211 -2.25 1.05 18.74
CA GLY A 211 -1.75 -0.20 18.17
C GLY A 211 -1.57 -1.33 19.17
N LEU A 212 -1.24 -2.52 18.67
CA LEU A 212 -0.98 -3.69 19.52
C LEU A 212 0.37 -3.57 20.24
N LYS A 213 1.44 -3.23 19.49
CA LYS A 213 2.82 -3.22 20.01
C LYS A 213 3.01 -2.20 21.13
N GLU A 214 2.49 -1.00 20.96
CA GLU A 214 2.49 0.05 21.97
C GLU A 214 1.91 -0.42 23.30
N ASN A 215 0.72 -1.03 23.27
CA ASN A 215 0.05 -1.50 24.47
C ASN A 215 0.80 -2.66 25.12
N VAL A 216 1.38 -3.57 24.34
CA VAL A 216 2.23 -4.65 24.87
C VAL A 216 3.45 -4.08 25.58
N ILE A 217 4.16 -3.10 24.99
CA ILE A 217 5.37 -2.51 25.56
C ILE A 217 5.06 -1.76 26.86
N VAL A 218 3.93 -1.05 26.92
CA VAL A 218 3.51 -0.29 28.10
C VAL A 218 2.84 -1.18 29.17
N GLY A 219 2.49 -2.43 28.84
CA GLY A 219 1.81 -3.37 29.76
C GLY A 219 0.30 -3.13 29.91
N LYS A 220 -0.35 -2.52 28.92
CA LYS A 220 -1.80 -2.34 28.86
C LYS A 220 -2.48 -3.45 28.06
N LEU A 221 -3.78 -3.65 28.29
CA LEU A 221 -4.61 -4.53 27.46
C LEU A 221 -4.59 -4.08 26.00
N ILE A 222 -4.20 -4.98 25.11
CA ILE A 222 -4.19 -4.73 23.66
C ILE A 222 -5.61 -4.44 23.14
N PRO A 223 -5.77 -3.58 22.12
CA PRO A 223 -7.07 -3.25 21.53
C PRO A 223 -7.58 -4.33 20.55
N ALA A 224 -7.37 -5.61 20.86
CA ALA A 224 -7.82 -6.75 20.05
C ALA A 224 -8.30 -7.91 20.93
N GLY A 225 -9.07 -8.84 20.36
CA GLY A 225 -9.68 -9.93 21.12
C GLY A 225 -10.58 -9.38 22.24
N THR A 226 -10.49 -9.94 23.45
CA THR A 226 -11.23 -9.47 24.63
C THR A 226 -10.91 -8.02 25.02
N GLY A 227 -9.74 -7.51 24.62
CA GLY A 227 -9.35 -6.13 24.87
C GLY A 227 -9.90 -5.13 23.86
N ALA A 228 -10.63 -5.55 22.82
CA ALA A 228 -11.23 -4.63 21.86
C ALA A 228 -12.39 -3.83 22.52
N PRO A 229 -12.61 -2.55 22.14
CA PRO A 229 -13.63 -1.69 22.76
C PRO A 229 -15.02 -2.32 22.82
N ARG A 230 -15.41 -3.03 21.75
CA ARG A 230 -16.71 -3.74 21.66
C ARG A 230 -16.93 -4.76 22.77
N TYR A 231 -15.87 -5.42 23.25
CA TYR A 231 -15.98 -6.45 24.29
C TYR A 231 -15.77 -5.90 25.71
N ARG A 232 -15.11 -4.73 25.85
CA ARG A 232 -14.91 -4.10 27.16
C ARG A 232 -16.21 -3.58 27.80
N GLN A 233 -17.21 -3.28 26.99
CA GLN A 233 -18.49 -2.72 27.44
C GLN A 233 -19.60 -3.77 27.54
N VAL A 234 -19.29 -5.05 27.31
CA VAL A 234 -20.28 -6.11 27.44
C VAL A 234 -20.51 -6.35 28.93
N VAL A 235 -21.69 -5.96 29.40
CA VAL A 235 -22.17 -6.30 30.73
C VAL A 235 -22.90 -7.64 30.61
N TYR A 236 -22.43 -8.64 31.36
CA TYR A 236 -23.13 -9.91 31.48
C TYR A 236 -24.25 -9.73 32.51
N GLN A 237 -25.50 -9.89 32.07
CA GLN A 237 -26.65 -10.04 32.96
C GLN A 237 -27.08 -11.52 32.97
N PRO A 238 -27.12 -12.18 34.14
CA PRO A 238 -27.72 -13.49 34.30
C PRO A 238 -29.18 -13.46 33.86
N VAL A 239 -29.64 -14.52 33.17
CA VAL A 239 -31.02 -14.61 32.66
C VAL A 239 -32.05 -14.50 33.80
N GLU A 240 -31.72 -15.02 34.98
CA GLU A 240 -32.57 -14.97 36.18
C GLU A 240 -32.80 -13.52 36.68
N GLU A 241 -31.79 -12.67 36.62
CA GLU A 241 -31.89 -11.26 37.04
C GLU A 241 -32.72 -10.43 36.06
N VAL A 242 -32.63 -10.71 34.75
CA VAL A 242 -33.44 -10.04 33.72
C VAL A 242 -34.93 -10.38 33.87
N VAL A 243 -35.24 -11.64 34.22
CA VAL A 243 -36.61 -12.10 34.45
C VAL A 243 -37.18 -11.49 35.73
N GLU A 244 -36.38 -11.35 36.78
CA GLU A 244 -36.80 -10.64 38.00
C GLU A 244 -37.01 -9.14 37.79
N GLU A 245 -36.16 -8.46 37.02
CA GLU A 245 -36.32 -7.03 36.71
C GLU A 245 -37.58 -6.77 35.88
N ALA A 246 -37.84 -7.60 34.86
CA ALA A 246 -39.06 -7.51 34.05
C ALA A 246 -40.34 -7.74 34.89
N ALA A 247 -40.31 -8.72 35.81
CA ALA A 247 -41.43 -9.00 36.70
C ALA A 247 -41.67 -7.85 37.71
N LYS A 248 -40.61 -7.17 38.15
CA LYS A 248 -40.70 -5.99 39.03
C LYS A 248 -41.26 -4.78 38.30
N GLU A 249 -40.90 -4.56 37.03
CA GLU A 249 -41.46 -3.47 36.20
C GLU A 249 -42.96 -3.67 35.91
N GLU A 250 -43.40 -4.89 35.60
CA GLU A 250 -44.82 -5.20 35.41
C GLU A 250 -45.65 -5.00 36.70
N ALA A 251 -45.08 -5.30 37.86
CA ALA A 251 -45.75 -5.11 39.15
C ALA A 251 -45.87 -3.64 39.59
N VAL A 252 -45.05 -2.74 39.02
CA VAL A 252 -45.08 -1.29 39.30
C VAL A 252 -45.99 -0.55 38.31
N ALA A 253 -46.30 -1.15 37.17
CA ALA A 253 -47.17 -0.58 36.13
C ALA A 253 -48.67 -0.93 36.29
N GLY A 254 -49.02 -1.84 37.21
CA GLY A 254 -50.40 -2.23 37.54
C GLY A 254 -50.90 -1.61 38.84
#